data_AF-A0A822AQL8-F1
#
_entry.id   AF-A0A822AQL8-F1
#
_cell.length_a   1.000
_cell.length_b   1.000
_cell.length_c   1.000
_cell.angle_alpha   90.00
_cell.angle_beta   90.00
_cell.angle_gamma   90.00
#
_symmetry.space_group_name_H-M   'P 1'
#
loop_
_entity.id
_entity.type
_entity.pdbx_description
1 polymer ?
#
loop_
_entity_poly.entity_id
_entity_poly.type
_entity_poly.pdbx_seq_one_letter_code
_entity_poly.pdbx_strand_id
1 'polypeptide(L)'
;MDKMKNFISIKLIKHVITMQVFIKHSTTTTTIQSKFDLGSKMKSLNDNKQFKKALDLFDKYNKNNIEIYSSFIITQALKACASIGDLQRGSTIHHLISSRIKDDYYILASLIHLYSKCQ
;
A
#
# COMPACT_ATOMS: atom_id res chain seq x y z
N MET A 1 27.65 -48.78 13.57
CA MET A 1 27.91 -47.91 12.40
C MET A 1 26.89 -46.76 12.39
N ASP A 2 26.62 -46.20 13.58
CA ASP A 2 25.35 -45.49 13.85
C ASP A 2 25.55 -44.06 14.35
N LYS A 3 26.75 -43.70 14.81
CA LYS A 3 27.06 -42.31 15.19
C LYS A 3 27.20 -41.39 13.98
N MET A 4 27.64 -41.90 12.83
CA MET A 4 27.85 -41.12 11.61
C MET A 4 26.54 -40.84 10.84
N LYS A 5 25.56 -41.76 10.88
CA LYS A 5 24.22 -41.55 10.30
C LYS A 5 23.40 -40.49 11.05
N ASN A 6 23.56 -40.39 12.36
CA ASN A 6 22.95 -39.33 13.17
C ASN A 6 23.53 -37.95 12.85
N PHE A 7 24.84 -37.87 12.59
CA PHE A 7 25.49 -36.58 12.30
C PHE A 7 25.06 -35.99 10.95
N ILE A 8 24.85 -36.85 9.94
CA ILE A 8 24.37 -36.44 8.60
C ILE A 8 22.89 -36.01 8.66
N SER A 9 22.06 -36.74 9.41
CA SER A 9 20.64 -36.40 9.58
C SER A 9 20.44 -35.08 10.32
N ILE A 10 21.23 -34.79 11.35
CA ILE A 10 21.18 -33.53 12.10
C ILE A 10 21.65 -32.35 11.25
N LYS A 11 22.66 -32.52 10.39
CA LYS A 11 23.17 -31.45 9.50
C LYS A 11 22.16 -31.09 8.40
N LEU A 12 21.45 -32.08 7.85
CA LEU A 12 20.34 -31.89 6.92
C LEU A 12 19.13 -31.22 7.60
N ILE A 13 18.75 -31.65 8.80
CA ILE A 13 17.66 -31.01 9.55
C ILE A 13 18.01 -29.57 9.94
N LYS A 14 19.25 -29.29 10.35
CA LYS A 14 19.69 -27.93 10.66
C LYS A 14 19.72 -27.04 9.41
N HIS A 15 20.10 -27.59 8.25
CA HIS A 15 20.11 -26.87 6.97
C HIS A 15 18.68 -26.62 6.44
N VAL A 16 17.78 -27.60 6.56
CA VAL A 16 16.35 -27.48 6.18
C VAL A 16 15.64 -26.48 7.10
N ILE A 17 15.91 -26.48 8.41
CA ILE A 17 15.33 -25.49 9.35
C ILE A 17 15.87 -24.09 9.05
N THR A 18 17.16 -23.91 8.75
CA THR A 18 17.69 -22.58 8.37
C THR A 18 17.18 -22.11 7.01
N MET A 19 16.96 -23.02 6.05
CA MET A 19 16.36 -22.70 4.74
C MET A 19 14.86 -22.37 4.85
N GLN A 20 14.12 -22.98 5.79
CA GLN A 20 12.71 -22.64 6.06
C GLN A 20 12.56 -21.34 6.87
N VAL A 21 13.48 -21.01 7.77
CA VAL A 21 13.47 -19.75 8.53
C VAL A 21 13.88 -18.55 7.65
N PHE A 22 14.77 -18.74 6.66
CA PHE A 22 15.23 -17.67 5.77
C PHE A 22 14.16 -17.22 4.76
N ILE A 23 13.24 -18.10 4.36
CA ILE A 23 12.11 -17.75 3.48
C ILE A 23 10.98 -17.04 4.24
N LYS A 24 10.85 -17.26 5.56
CA LYS A 24 9.79 -16.63 6.36
C LYS A 24 10.17 -15.24 6.93
N HIS A 25 11.45 -14.89 7.01
CA HIS A 25 11.91 -13.61 7.55
C HIS A 25 12.21 -12.51 6.50
N SER A 26 12.04 -12.80 5.21
CA SER A 26 12.42 -11.87 4.12
C SER A 26 11.24 -11.19 3.40
N THR A 27 9.98 -11.51 3.72
CA THR A 27 8.81 -11.02 2.93
C THR A 27 7.63 -10.44 3.72
N THR A 28 7.69 -10.35 5.06
CA THR A 28 6.60 -9.76 5.87
C THR A 28 6.92 -8.36 6.41
N THR A 29 8.20 -8.01 6.57
CA THR A 29 8.63 -6.72 7.14
C THR A 29 8.65 -5.57 6.11
N THR A 30 8.88 -5.87 4.84
CA THR A 30 8.99 -4.86 3.76
C THR A 30 7.63 -4.25 3.37
N THR A 31 6.53 -4.97 3.55
CA THR A 31 5.19 -4.53 3.11
C THR A 31 4.51 -3.57 4.09
N ILE A 32 4.79 -3.71 5.39
CA ILE A 32 4.16 -2.87 6.44
C ILE A 32 4.84 -1.49 6.51
N GLN A 33 6.17 -1.46 6.50
CA GLN A 33 6.95 -0.21 6.53
C GLN A 33 6.67 0.63 5.27
N SER A 34 6.67 0.00 4.10
CA SER A 34 6.51 0.68 2.81
C SER A 34 5.13 1.33 2.63
N LYS A 35 4.06 0.79 3.26
CA LYS A 35 2.71 1.38 3.24
C LYS A 35 2.57 2.57 4.18
N PHE A 36 3.19 2.54 5.36
CA PHE A 36 3.25 3.69 6.27
C PHE A 36 4.09 4.82 5.66
N ASP A 37 5.22 4.46 5.04
CA ASP A 37 6.08 5.38 4.30
C ASP A 37 5.34 6.01 3.11
N LEU A 38 4.51 5.24 2.39
CA LEU A 38 3.67 5.75 1.30
C LEU A 38 2.73 6.85 1.78
N GLY A 39 1.91 6.59 2.80
CA GLY A 39 0.93 7.57 3.29
C GLY A 39 1.59 8.87 3.74
N SER A 40 2.64 8.77 4.55
CA SER A 40 3.38 9.93 5.06
C SER A 40 4.03 10.74 3.94
N LYS A 41 4.63 10.06 2.96
CA LYS A 41 5.28 10.71 1.81
C LYS A 41 4.26 11.35 0.87
N MET A 42 3.12 10.70 0.62
CA MET A 42 2.01 11.30 -0.12
C MET A 42 1.50 12.57 0.56
N LYS A 43 1.31 12.53 1.89
CA LYS A 43 0.91 13.71 2.65
C LYS A 43 1.92 14.85 2.48
N SER A 44 3.20 14.58 2.68
CA SER A 44 4.27 15.57 2.51
C SER A 44 4.31 16.15 1.09
N LEU A 45 4.15 15.33 0.06
CA LEU A 45 4.08 15.79 -1.33
C LEU A 45 2.86 16.70 -1.57
N ASN A 46 1.70 16.33 -1.03
CA ASN A 46 0.48 17.13 -1.11
C ASN A 46 0.60 18.48 -0.39
N ASP A 47 1.18 18.48 0.81
CA ASP A 47 1.40 19.71 1.59
C ASP A 47 2.36 20.67 0.84
N ASN A 48 3.31 20.11 0.09
CA ASN A 48 4.23 20.84 -0.78
C ASN A 48 3.65 21.13 -2.18
N LYS A 49 2.34 20.94 -2.40
CA LYS A 49 1.64 21.14 -3.68
C LYS A 49 2.19 20.30 -4.85
N GLN A 50 2.95 19.25 -4.56
CA GLN A 50 3.51 18.32 -5.55
C GLN A 50 2.52 17.19 -5.87
N PHE A 51 1.29 17.55 -6.20
CA PHE A 51 0.15 16.62 -6.33
C PHE A 51 0.38 15.52 -7.38
N LYS A 52 0.96 15.88 -8.54
CA LYS A 52 1.30 14.88 -9.58
C LYS A 52 2.28 13.84 -9.06
N LYS A 53 3.31 14.24 -8.31
CA LYS A 53 4.27 13.30 -7.71
C LYS A 53 3.64 12.43 -6.64
N ALA A 54 2.70 12.97 -5.86
CA ALA A 54 1.95 12.18 -4.87
C ALA A 54 1.14 11.08 -5.57
N LEU A 55 0.52 11.41 -6.70
CA LEU A 55 -0.21 10.49 -7.55
C LEU A 55 0.70 9.48 -8.28
N ASP A 56 1.86 9.90 -8.77
CA ASP A 56 2.85 8.97 -9.35
C ASP A 56 3.34 7.96 -8.30
N LEU A 57 3.54 8.42 -7.06
CA LEU A 57 3.93 7.57 -5.94
C LEU A 57 2.81 6.57 -5.58
N PHE A 58 1.56 7.03 -5.55
CA PHE A 58 0.38 6.19 -5.36
C PHE A 58 0.31 5.08 -6.43
N ASP A 59 0.51 5.42 -7.70
CA ASP A 59 0.45 4.44 -8.79
C ASP A 59 1.58 3.41 -8.73
N LYS A 60 2.78 3.84 -8.34
CA LYS A 60 3.95 2.96 -8.18
C LYS A 60 3.76 1.88 -7.14
N TYR A 61 2.98 2.16 -6.10
CA TYR A 61 2.76 1.25 -4.97
C TYR A 61 1.67 0.20 -5.23
N ASN A 62 1.31 -0.02 -6.50
CA ASN A 62 0.44 -1.06 -7.04
C ASN A 62 -1.04 -0.67 -7.19
N LYS A 63 -1.39 -0.14 -8.39
CA LYS A 63 -2.78 0.12 -8.83
C LYS A 63 -3.73 -1.08 -8.67
N ASN A 64 -3.21 -2.31 -8.74
CA ASN A 64 -4.03 -3.52 -8.79
C ASN A 64 -4.58 -3.95 -7.42
N ASN A 65 -4.11 -3.34 -6.33
CA ASN A 65 -4.50 -3.70 -4.97
C ASN A 65 -5.02 -2.48 -4.18
N ILE A 66 -5.68 -1.52 -4.82
CA ILE A 66 -6.21 -0.32 -4.12
C ILE A 66 -7.10 -0.69 -2.90
N GLU A 67 -7.77 -1.84 -2.93
CA GLU A 67 -8.54 -2.36 -1.81
C GLU A 67 -7.70 -2.52 -0.53
N ILE A 68 -6.40 -2.82 -0.65
CA ILE A 68 -5.52 -2.95 0.51
C ILE A 68 -5.10 -1.60 1.09
N TYR A 69 -5.29 -0.48 0.41
CA TYR A 69 -4.85 0.84 0.92
C TYR A 69 -5.69 1.30 2.11
N SER A 70 -5.03 1.94 3.08
CA SER A 70 -5.75 2.55 4.20
C SER A 70 -6.56 3.74 3.71
N SER A 71 -7.62 4.07 4.43
CA SER A 71 -8.46 5.25 4.21
C SER A 71 -7.61 6.51 4.05
N PHE A 72 -6.60 6.66 4.90
CA PHE A 72 -5.66 7.76 4.84
C PHE A 72 -4.97 7.89 3.47
N ILE A 73 -4.42 6.80 2.91
CA ILE A 73 -3.77 6.83 1.59
C ILE A 73 -4.77 7.21 0.49
N ILE A 74 -5.98 6.67 0.54
CA ILE A 74 -7.06 7.00 -0.40
C ILE A 74 -7.41 8.49 -0.32
N THR A 75 -7.59 9.04 0.89
CA THR A 75 -7.88 10.48 1.05
C THR A 75 -6.76 11.37 0.50
N GLN A 76 -5.49 10.98 0.66
CA GLN A 76 -4.36 11.72 0.08
C GLN A 76 -4.37 11.66 -1.46
N ALA A 77 -4.73 10.52 -2.05
CA ALA A 77 -4.87 10.40 -3.50
C ALA A 77 -6.01 11.26 -4.04
N LEU A 78 -7.19 11.20 -3.41
CA LEU A 78 -8.36 12.00 -3.80
C LEU A 78 -8.11 13.51 -3.65
N LYS A 79 -7.44 13.93 -2.57
CA LYS A 79 -7.00 15.33 -2.39
C LYS A 79 -6.08 15.78 -3.52
N ALA A 80 -5.15 14.92 -3.94
CA ALA A 80 -4.24 15.24 -5.03
C ALA A 80 -4.99 15.38 -6.36
N CYS A 81 -5.90 14.45 -6.69
CA CYS A 81 -6.78 14.53 -7.86
C CYS A 81 -7.59 15.83 -7.88
N ALA A 82 -8.26 16.16 -6.77
CA ALA A 82 -9.04 17.40 -6.63
C ALA A 82 -8.17 18.65 -6.82
N SER A 83 -6.91 18.60 -6.38
CA SER A 83 -6.01 19.74 -6.46
C SER A 83 -5.50 20.04 -7.87
N ILE A 84 -5.49 19.05 -8.76
CA ILE A 84 -5.06 19.22 -10.16
C ILE A 84 -6.20 19.11 -11.16
N GLY A 85 -7.45 18.96 -10.71
CA GLY A 85 -8.61 18.81 -11.59
C GLY A 85 -8.72 17.46 -12.29
N ASP A 86 -8.04 16.41 -11.79
CA ASP A 86 -8.03 15.08 -12.43
C ASP A 86 -9.26 14.24 -12.02
N LEU A 87 -10.41 14.63 -12.55
CA LEU A 87 -11.70 13.98 -12.29
C LEU A 87 -11.71 12.52 -12.75
N GLN A 88 -11.12 12.24 -13.91
CA GLN A 88 -11.11 10.90 -14.49
C GLN A 88 -10.44 9.91 -13.53
N ARG A 89 -9.26 10.26 -13.02
CA ARG A 89 -8.54 9.40 -12.09
C ARG A 89 -9.25 9.28 -10.74
N GLY A 90 -9.79 10.38 -10.22
CA GLY A 90 -10.58 10.36 -8.99
C GLY A 90 -11.80 9.44 -9.09
N SER A 91 -12.49 9.45 -10.24
CA SER A 91 -13.62 8.55 -10.52
C SER A 91 -13.19 7.08 -10.60
N THR A 92 -12.03 6.78 -11.17
CA THR A 92 -11.48 5.42 -11.17
C THR A 92 -11.22 4.94 -9.74
N ILE A 93 -10.62 5.78 -8.89
CA ILE A 93 -10.38 5.45 -7.47
C ILE A 93 -11.71 5.19 -6.76
N HIS A 94 -12.71 6.06 -6.95
CA HIS A 94 -14.07 5.87 -6.41
C HIS A 94 -14.63 4.50 -6.77
N HIS A 95 -14.61 4.13 -8.06
CA HIS A 95 -15.16 2.84 -8.50
C HIS A 95 -14.49 1.65 -7.79
N LEU A 96 -13.16 1.68 -7.68
CA LEU A 96 -12.35 0.62 -7.05
C LEU A 96 -12.56 0.49 -5.53
N ILE A 97 -13.04 1.53 -4.84
CA ILE A 97 -13.29 1.51 -3.40
C ILE A 97 -14.77 1.54 -3.03
N SER A 98 -15.67 1.37 -4.01
CA SER A 98 -17.12 1.57 -3.86
C SER A 98 -17.73 0.78 -2.68
N SER A 99 -17.22 -0.42 -2.42
CA SER A 99 -17.63 -1.28 -1.30
C SER A 99 -17.27 -0.72 0.09
N ARG A 100 -16.31 0.20 0.18
CA ARG A 100 -15.75 0.74 1.44
C ARG A 100 -16.34 2.09 1.85
N ILE A 101 -17.04 2.78 0.95
CA ILE A 101 -17.44 4.18 1.15
C ILE A 101 -18.45 4.33 2.29
N LYS A 102 -19.38 3.37 2.42
CA LYS A 102 -20.47 3.45 3.40
C LYS A 102 -19.97 3.47 4.84
N ASP A 103 -18.82 2.86 5.09
CA ASP A 103 -18.27 2.67 6.44
C ASP A 103 -17.09 3.61 6.73
N ASP A 104 -16.78 4.54 5.82
CA ASP A 104 -15.60 5.39 5.90
C ASP A 104 -15.90 6.87 5.59
N TYR A 105 -16.22 7.61 6.65
CA TYR A 105 -16.52 9.04 6.56
C TYR A 105 -15.38 9.88 5.96
N TYR A 106 -14.12 9.49 6.17
CA TYR A 106 -12.97 10.23 5.65
C TYR A 106 -12.86 10.10 4.12
N ILE A 107 -13.09 8.89 3.60
CA ILE A 107 -13.18 8.65 2.16
C ILE A 107 -14.36 9.42 1.57
N LEU A 108 -15.54 9.33 2.19
CA LEU A 108 -16.74 10.02 1.72
C LEU A 108 -16.52 11.54 1.62
N ALA A 109 -16.00 12.17 2.67
CA ALA A 109 -15.69 13.60 2.68
C ALA A 109 -14.68 13.99 1.59
N SER A 110 -13.68 13.13 1.34
CA SER A 110 -12.67 13.36 0.30
C SER A 110 -13.26 13.24 -1.12
N LEU A 111 -14.21 12.33 -1.33
CA LEU A 111 -14.94 12.21 -2.61
C LEU A 111 -15.83 13.44 -2.85
N ILE A 112 -16.54 13.91 -1.84
CA ILE A 112 -17.31 15.17 -1.92
C ILE A 112 -16.38 16.31 -2.34
N HIS A 113 -15.23 16.47 -1.67
CA HIS A 113 -14.26 17.51 -2.02
C HIS A 113 -13.77 17.40 -3.47
N LEU A 114 -13.49 16.19 -3.96
CA LEU A 114 -13.09 15.94 -5.34
C LEU A 114 -14.17 16.41 -6.33
N TYR A 115 -15.40 15.90 -6.19
CA TYR A 115 -16.47 16.19 -7.14
C TYR A 115 -16.93 17.64 -7.09
N SER A 116 -16.89 18.29 -5.93
CA SER A 116 -17.21 19.72 -5.84
C SER A 116 -16.17 20.62 -6.49
N LYS A 117 -14.89 20.21 -6.52
CA LYS A 117 -13.80 21.04 -7.04
C LYS A 117 -13.51 20.82 -8.52
N CYS A 118 -13.77 19.62 -9.03
CA CYS A 118 -13.53 19.26 -10.42
C CYS A 118 -14.75 19.43 -11.34
N GLN A 119 -15.78 20.16 -10.88
CA GLN A 119 -16.93 20.57 -11.70
C GLN A 119 -16.54 21.62 -12.74
#